data_AF-A0A2V2S2N7-F1
#
_entry.id   AF-A0A2V2S2N7-F1
#
_cell.length_a   1.000
_cell.length_b   1.000
_cell.length_c   1.000
_cell.angle_alpha   90.00
_cell.angle_beta   90.00
_cell.angle_gamma   90.00
#
_symmetry.space_group_name_H-M   'P 1'
#
loop_
_entity.id
_entity.type
_entity.pdbx_description
1 polymer ?
#
loop_
_entity_poly.entity_id
_entity_poly.type
_entity_poly.pdbx_seq_one_letter_code
_entity_poly.pdbx_strand_id
1 'polypeptide(L)'
;MVAEYVRVFQSENRSMNDAFRLDNPWREFSKAIGYVLAALLLIAVVLFGLWSLIKLHRQHQRTEWMPVGLKELAGLSITDKAIHHELDDLNVAMTNTFTERHHWTSDHLLLMTNGEYIFYVFRHGNEGVVDHLFLGHASDGRWFYTTYHFCIMRGLDAPGSIAEFTKTYFAREFDGKSDVCLQHTWP
;
A
#
# COMPACT_ATOMS: atom_id res chain seq x y z
N MET A 1 55.54 19.18 65.53
CA MET A 1 54.74 17.93 65.52
C MET A 1 53.33 18.13 64.97
N VAL A 2 52.48 19.00 65.52
CA VAL A 2 51.09 19.17 65.03
C VAL A 2 51.00 19.69 63.58
N ALA A 3 51.83 20.68 63.21
CA ALA A 3 51.83 21.26 61.86
C ALA A 3 52.25 20.29 60.75
N GLU A 4 53.06 19.28 61.09
CA GLU A 4 53.54 18.26 60.15
C GLU A 4 52.47 17.18 59.95
N TYR A 5 51.74 16.83 61.01
CA TYR A 5 50.61 15.90 60.95
C TYR A 5 49.46 16.44 60.09
N VAL A 6 49.16 17.74 60.18
CA VAL A 6 48.12 18.38 59.35
C VAL A 6 48.50 18.39 57.87
N ARG A 7 49.78 18.56 57.52
CA ARG A 7 50.22 18.52 56.11
C ARG A 7 50.11 17.13 55.51
N VAL A 8 50.54 16.10 56.23
CA VAL A 8 50.45 14.70 55.77
C VAL A 8 48.99 14.30 55.54
N PHE A 9 48.11 14.65 56.49
CA PHE A 9 46.69 14.36 56.36
C PHE A 9 46.06 15.10 55.17
N GLN A 10 46.43 16.36 54.92
CA GLN A 10 45.95 17.10 53.75
C GLN A 10 46.52 16.61 52.42
N SER A 11 47.71 16.04 52.38
CA SER A 11 48.27 15.43 51.17
C SER A 11 47.63 14.09 50.86
N GLU A 12 47.36 13.25 51.87
CA GLU A 12 46.64 11.99 51.68
C GLU A 12 45.21 12.24 51.22
N ASN A 13 44.51 13.22 51.80
CA ASN A 13 43.13 13.53 51.41
C ASN A 13 43.03 14.13 49.99
N ARG A 14 44.08 14.82 49.51
CA ARG A 14 44.17 15.25 48.10
C ARG A 14 44.43 14.07 47.17
N SER A 15 45.35 13.18 47.53
CA SER A 15 45.63 11.96 46.76
C SER A 15 44.41 11.05 46.64
N MET A 16 43.62 10.89 47.70
CA MET A 16 42.40 10.07 47.67
C MET A 16 41.30 10.67 46.79
N ASN A 17 41.14 11.99 46.81
CA ASN A 17 40.18 12.69 45.95
C ASN A 17 40.61 12.69 44.48
N ASP A 18 41.89 12.81 44.19
CA ASP A 18 42.40 12.75 42.81
C ASP A 18 42.31 11.32 42.24
N ALA A 19 42.48 10.28 43.06
CA ALA A 19 42.26 8.89 42.67
C ALA A 19 40.79 8.57 42.34
N PHE A 20 39.83 9.16 43.07
CA PHE A 20 38.40 9.03 42.76
C PHE A 20 37.96 9.82 41.51
N ARG A 21 38.74 10.81 41.08
CA ARG A 21 38.44 11.68 39.95
C ARG A 21 38.92 11.13 38.61
N LEU A 22 39.89 10.22 38.62
CA LEU A 22 40.61 9.80 37.42
C LEU A 22 39.93 8.68 36.63
N ASP A 23 39.13 7.79 37.22
CA ASP A 23 38.45 6.74 36.46
C ASP A 23 37.04 6.49 37.01
N ASN A 24 36.07 7.33 36.61
CA ASN A 24 34.66 7.02 36.81
C ASN A 24 34.12 6.32 35.54
N PRO A 25 34.18 4.97 35.44
CA PRO A 25 33.73 4.22 34.27
C PRO A 25 32.25 4.48 33.96
N TRP A 26 31.45 4.90 34.94
CA TRP A 26 30.05 5.25 34.75
C TRP A 26 29.86 6.49 33.88
N ARG A 27 30.81 7.45 33.87
CA ARG A 27 30.72 8.63 33.02
C ARG A 27 30.90 8.26 31.55
N GLU A 28 31.90 7.45 31.23
CA GLU A 28 32.12 7.00 29.85
C GLU A 28 31.02 6.03 29.38
N PHE A 29 30.51 5.18 30.29
CA PHE A 29 29.34 4.33 30.02
C PHE A 29 28.07 5.16 29.74
N SER A 30 27.82 6.23 30.50
CA SER A 30 26.67 7.13 30.26
C SER A 30 26.75 7.86 28.92
N LYS A 31 27.95 8.26 28.50
CA LYS A 31 28.17 8.87 27.17
C LYS A 31 27.94 7.87 26.06
N ALA A 32 28.45 6.63 26.21
CA ALA A 32 28.24 5.56 25.25
C ALA A 32 26.74 5.25 25.05
N ILE A 33 25.97 5.17 26.14
CA ILE A 33 24.50 5.04 26.07
C ILE A 33 23.88 6.23 25.34
N GLY A 34 24.31 7.46 25.66
CA GLY A 34 23.84 8.67 25.00
C GLY A 34 24.05 8.62 23.48
N TYR A 35 25.24 8.20 23.02
CA TYR A 35 25.54 8.05 21.60
C TYR A 35 24.70 6.97 20.92
N VAL A 36 24.50 5.82 21.58
CA VAL A 36 23.66 4.74 21.04
C VAL A 36 22.21 5.20 20.88
N LEU A 37 21.64 5.87 21.90
CA LEU A 37 20.28 6.38 21.83
C LEU A 37 20.12 7.46 20.75
N ALA A 38 21.09 8.36 20.62
CA ALA A 38 21.10 9.37 19.56
C ALA A 38 21.15 8.72 18.16
N ALA A 39 21.99 7.69 17.98
CA ALA A 39 22.06 6.95 16.72
C ALA A 39 20.75 6.22 16.39
N LEU A 40 20.12 5.55 17.37
CA LEU A 40 18.83 4.89 17.18
C LEU A 40 17.72 5.88 16.82
N LEU A 41 17.69 7.04 17.47
CA LEU A 41 16.72 8.09 17.17
C LEU A 41 16.93 8.64 15.75
N LEU A 42 18.17 8.85 15.33
CA LEU A 42 18.49 9.28 13.97
C LEU A 42 18.06 8.24 12.93
N ILE A 43 18.31 6.95 13.18
CA ILE A 43 17.84 5.86 12.32
C ILE A 43 16.31 5.88 12.22
N ALA A 44 15.60 6.00 13.35
CA ALA A 44 14.14 6.04 13.37
C ALA A 44 13.58 7.22 12.55
N VAL A 45 14.19 8.41 12.67
CA VAL A 45 13.79 9.60 11.88
C VAL A 45 14.02 9.37 10.39
N VAL A 46 15.17 8.80 10.00
CA VAL A 46 15.47 8.50 8.58
C VAL A 46 14.49 7.47 8.03
N LEU A 47 14.22 6.39 8.74
CA LEU A 47 13.27 5.36 8.32
C LEU A 47 11.84 5.92 8.19
N PHE A 48 11.40 6.74 9.15
CA PHE A 48 10.09 7.37 9.10
C PHE A 48 9.97 8.38 7.94
N GLY A 49 11.03 9.15 7.68
CA GLY A 49 11.11 10.08 6.55
C GLY A 49 11.02 9.36 5.20
N LEU A 50 11.81 8.31 5.02
CA LEU A 50 11.78 7.46 3.82
C LEU A 50 10.39 6.84 3.62
N TRP A 51 9.80 6.27 4.67
CA TRP A 51 8.46 5.69 4.62
C TRP A 51 7.40 6.73 4.22
N SER A 52 7.47 7.94 4.77
CA SER A 52 6.55 9.03 4.47
C SER A 52 6.67 9.49 3.00
N LEU A 53 7.90 9.62 2.48
CA LEU A 53 8.13 9.98 1.08
C LEU A 53 7.58 8.91 0.12
N ILE A 54 7.82 7.63 0.40
CA ILE A 54 7.28 6.52 -0.39
C ILE A 54 5.75 6.56 -0.37
N LYS A 55 5.14 6.77 0.80
CA LYS A 55 3.68 6.87 0.95
C LYS A 55 3.10 8.05 0.18
N LEU A 56 3.74 9.22 0.23
CA LEU A 56 3.31 10.41 -0.49
C LEU A 56 3.37 10.19 -2.00
N HIS A 57 4.48 9.64 -2.50
CA HIS A 57 4.65 9.34 -3.92
C HIS A 57 3.59 8.36 -4.43
N ARG A 58 3.28 7.33 -3.64
CA ARG A 58 2.18 6.39 -3.91
C ARG A 58 0.85 7.12 -4.07
N GLN A 59 0.48 7.94 -3.09
CA GLN A 59 -0.80 8.66 -3.11
C GLN A 59 -0.90 9.63 -4.28
N HIS A 60 0.19 10.34 -4.61
CA HIS A 60 0.23 11.27 -5.73
C HIS A 60 -0.10 10.57 -7.05
N GLN A 61 0.61 9.49 -7.36
CA GLN A 61 0.38 8.75 -8.60
C GLN A 61 -1.06 8.22 -8.71
N ARG A 62 -1.67 7.81 -7.60
CA ARG A 62 -3.06 7.36 -7.58
C ARG A 62 -4.04 8.50 -7.83
N THR A 63 -3.79 9.64 -7.19
CA THR A 63 -4.61 10.85 -7.31
C THR A 63 -4.58 11.42 -8.74
N GLU A 64 -3.44 11.33 -9.42
CA GLU A 64 -3.33 11.76 -10.81
C GLU A 64 -4.06 10.84 -11.80
N TRP A 65 -4.02 9.53 -11.56
CA TRP A 65 -4.62 8.57 -12.49
C TRP A 65 -6.15 8.49 -12.34
N MET A 66 -6.68 8.58 -11.11
CA MET A 66 -8.11 8.39 -10.84
C MET A 66 -9.03 9.26 -11.72
N PRO A 67 -8.83 10.58 -11.89
CA PRO A 67 -9.68 11.39 -12.75
C PRO A 67 -9.66 10.96 -14.21
N VAL A 68 -8.51 10.48 -14.70
CA VAL A 68 -8.37 9.98 -16.08
C VAL A 68 -9.15 8.68 -16.24
N GLY A 69 -8.96 7.72 -15.32
CA GLY A 69 -9.67 6.45 -15.35
C GLY A 69 -11.19 6.59 -15.19
N LEU A 70 -11.65 7.49 -14.30
CA LEU A 70 -13.08 7.78 -14.15
C LEU A 70 -13.67 8.41 -15.40
N LYS A 71 -12.93 9.31 -16.06
CA LYS A 71 -13.38 9.93 -17.32
C LYS A 71 -13.49 8.89 -18.44
N GLU A 72 -12.53 7.98 -18.52
CA GLU A 72 -12.55 6.87 -19.48
C GLU A 72 -13.75 5.96 -19.22
N LEU A 73 -13.96 5.51 -17.97
CA LEU A 73 -15.12 4.74 -17.56
C LEU A 73 -16.45 5.43 -17.88
N ALA A 74 -16.56 6.73 -17.62
CA ALA A 74 -17.76 7.49 -17.92
C ALA A 74 -18.03 7.61 -19.43
N GLY A 75 -17.00 7.45 -20.27
CA GLY A 75 -17.12 7.37 -21.72
C GLY A 75 -17.57 6.00 -22.21
N LEU A 76 -17.40 4.94 -21.41
CA LEU A 76 -17.87 3.60 -21.75
C LEU A 76 -19.39 3.53 -21.55
N SER A 77 -20.10 3.13 -22.60
CA SER A 77 -21.54 2.91 -22.57
C SER A 77 -21.88 1.61 -23.26
N ILE A 78 -22.90 0.92 -22.77
CA ILE A 78 -23.46 -0.27 -23.43
C ILE A 78 -24.05 0.04 -24.82
N THR A 79 -24.34 1.31 -25.08
CA THR A 79 -24.79 1.79 -26.39
C THR A 79 -23.63 1.98 -27.38
N ASP A 80 -22.39 1.92 -26.92
CA ASP A 80 -21.22 1.91 -27.79
C ASP A 80 -21.16 0.58 -28.54
N LYS A 81 -21.00 0.65 -29.86
CA LYS A 81 -20.91 -0.53 -30.73
C LYS A 81 -19.71 -1.42 -30.38
N ALA A 82 -18.58 -0.82 -29.98
CA ALA A 82 -17.40 -1.58 -29.58
C ALA A 82 -17.69 -2.42 -28.33
N ILE A 83 -18.36 -1.82 -27.36
CA ILE A 83 -18.76 -2.48 -26.12
C ILE A 83 -19.79 -3.57 -26.35
N HIS A 84 -20.75 -3.34 -27.24
CA HIS A 84 -21.74 -4.36 -27.60
C HIS A 84 -21.05 -5.58 -28.22
N HIS A 85 -20.09 -5.35 -29.11
CA HIS A 85 -19.30 -6.42 -29.71
C HIS A 85 -18.46 -7.18 -28.66
N GLU A 86 -17.80 -6.47 -27.73
CA GLU A 86 -17.06 -7.12 -26.63
C GLU A 86 -17.98 -8.00 -25.76
N LEU A 87 -19.19 -7.52 -25.46
CA LEU A 87 -20.17 -8.27 -24.68
C LEU A 87 -20.67 -9.52 -25.43
N ASP A 88 -20.94 -9.39 -26.73
CA ASP A 88 -21.34 -10.51 -27.59
C ASP A 88 -20.23 -11.57 -27.67
N ASP A 89 -18.98 -11.15 -27.85
CA ASP A 89 -17.81 -12.03 -27.89
C ASP A 89 -17.66 -12.81 -26.57
N LEU A 90 -17.82 -12.13 -25.42
CA LEU A 90 -17.76 -12.76 -24.10
C LEU A 90 -18.92 -13.75 -23.87
N ASN A 91 -20.13 -13.42 -24.32
CA ASN A 91 -21.27 -14.33 -24.23
C ASN A 91 -21.05 -15.60 -25.07
N VAL A 92 -20.49 -15.46 -26.27
CA VAL A 92 -20.12 -16.60 -27.14
C VAL A 92 -19.00 -17.43 -26.50
N ALA A 93 -18.02 -16.78 -25.87
CA ALA A 93 -16.94 -17.46 -25.17
C ALA A 93 -17.42 -18.23 -23.93
N MET A 94 -18.39 -17.69 -23.18
CA MET A 94 -18.97 -18.37 -22.02
C MET A 94 -19.83 -19.58 -22.38
N THR A 95 -20.52 -19.53 -23.52
CA THR A 95 -21.44 -20.60 -23.94
C THR A 95 -20.73 -21.76 -24.65
N ASN A 96 -19.54 -21.53 -25.23
CA ASN A 96 -18.75 -22.57 -25.89
C ASN A 96 -17.89 -23.35 -24.90
N THR A 97 -18.49 -24.39 -24.31
CA THR A 97 -17.99 -25.30 -23.27
C THR A 97 -16.75 -26.18 -23.58
N PHE A 98 -15.90 -25.89 -24.58
CA PHE A 98 -14.93 -26.90 -25.07
C PHE A 98 -13.44 -26.61 -25.00
N THR A 99 -12.97 -25.45 -24.56
CA THR A 99 -11.52 -25.25 -24.36
C THR A 99 -11.23 -24.34 -23.17
N GLU A 100 -10.64 -24.95 -22.14
CA GLU A 100 -9.71 -24.38 -21.15
C GLU A 100 -9.85 -22.88 -20.84
N ARG A 101 -10.45 -22.59 -19.67
CA ARG A 101 -10.59 -21.26 -19.05
C ARG A 101 -11.56 -20.34 -19.79
N HIS A 102 -12.80 -20.28 -19.29
CA HIS A 102 -13.80 -19.32 -19.74
C HIS A 102 -13.21 -17.90 -19.68
N HIS A 103 -12.98 -17.30 -20.85
CA HIS A 103 -12.56 -15.90 -20.94
C HIS A 103 -13.76 -15.03 -20.55
N TRP A 104 -13.83 -14.67 -19.27
CA TRP A 104 -14.90 -13.85 -18.68
C TRP A 104 -14.51 -12.38 -18.56
N THR A 105 -13.36 -12.00 -19.14
CA THR A 105 -12.81 -10.66 -19.12
C THR A 105 -12.38 -10.27 -20.54
N SER A 106 -12.77 -9.09 -21.00
CA SER A 106 -12.24 -8.41 -22.18
C SER A 106 -11.34 -7.24 -21.75
N ASP A 107 -11.00 -6.36 -22.68
CA ASP A 107 -10.20 -5.16 -22.39
C ASP A 107 -10.94 -4.17 -21.48
N HIS A 108 -12.26 -4.03 -21.63
CA HIS A 108 -13.05 -3.05 -20.88
C HIS A 108 -14.20 -3.64 -20.07
N LEU A 109 -14.49 -4.94 -20.21
CA LEU A 109 -15.65 -5.58 -19.60
C LEU A 109 -15.27 -6.85 -18.84
N LEU A 110 -15.89 -7.03 -17.68
CA LEU A 110 -15.98 -8.29 -16.98
C LEU A 110 -17.40 -8.80 -17.10
N LEU A 111 -17.58 -10.06 -17.45
CA LEU A 111 -18.88 -10.71 -17.51
C LEU A 111 -18.93 -11.82 -16.46
N MET A 112 -20.02 -11.88 -15.70
CA MET A 112 -20.27 -12.86 -14.66
C MET A 112 -21.16 -13.97 -15.21
N THR A 113 -21.17 -15.15 -14.57
CA THR A 113 -21.95 -16.30 -15.10
C THR A 113 -23.46 -16.11 -15.00
N ASN A 114 -23.94 -15.19 -14.16
CA ASN A 114 -25.34 -14.78 -14.10
C ASN A 114 -25.73 -13.68 -15.12
N GLY A 115 -24.78 -13.24 -15.96
CA GLY A 115 -24.98 -12.17 -16.94
C GLY A 115 -24.83 -10.75 -16.40
N GLU A 116 -24.52 -10.57 -15.10
CA GLU A 116 -24.07 -9.28 -14.60
C GLU A 116 -22.71 -8.93 -15.24
N TYR A 117 -22.43 -7.64 -15.37
CA TYR A 117 -21.17 -7.19 -15.96
C TYR A 117 -20.61 -5.95 -15.25
N ILE A 118 -19.32 -5.73 -15.39
CA ILE A 118 -18.62 -4.54 -14.89
C ILE A 118 -17.78 -3.94 -16.01
N PHE A 119 -18.07 -2.70 -16.37
CA PHE A 119 -17.11 -1.89 -17.14
C PHE A 119 -15.95 -1.54 -16.24
N TYR A 120 -14.72 -1.68 -16.73
CA TYR A 120 -13.57 -1.41 -15.91
C TYR A 120 -12.45 -0.69 -16.65
N VAL A 121 -11.65 0.01 -15.87
CA VAL A 121 -10.31 0.43 -16.27
C VAL A 121 -9.34 -0.04 -15.19
N PHE A 122 -8.14 -0.39 -15.63
CA PHE A 122 -7.11 -0.87 -14.74
C PHE A 122 -5.79 -0.16 -14.99
N ARG A 123 -5.05 0.08 -13.92
CA ARG A 123 -3.66 0.49 -13.97
C ARG A 123 -2.81 -0.55 -13.28
N HIS A 124 -1.79 -1.01 -14.02
CA HIS A 124 -0.76 -1.84 -13.43
C HIS A 124 0.07 -1.01 -12.46
N GLY A 125 0.15 -1.49 -11.22
CA GLY A 125 1.10 -1.02 -10.25
C GLY A 125 2.53 -1.39 -10.65
N ASN A 126 3.53 -0.66 -10.17
CA ASN A 126 4.92 -1.09 -10.31
C ASN A 126 5.26 -1.97 -9.10
N GLU A 127 5.72 -3.20 -9.35
CA GLU A 127 5.92 -4.29 -8.37
C GLU A 127 6.44 -3.76 -7.01
N GLY A 128 5.56 -3.71 -6.00
CA GLY A 128 5.89 -3.33 -4.63
C GLY A 128 5.96 -1.83 -4.33
N VAL A 129 5.88 -0.95 -5.32
CA VAL A 129 5.91 0.50 -5.11
C VAL A 129 4.52 1.12 -5.21
N VAL A 130 3.62 0.66 -6.07
CA VAL A 130 2.25 1.19 -6.18
C VAL A 130 1.31 0.02 -6.36
N ASP A 131 0.28 -0.11 -5.53
CA ASP A 131 -0.71 -1.18 -5.77
C ASP A 131 -1.38 -1.01 -7.13
N HIS A 132 -1.82 -2.13 -7.70
CA HIS A 132 -2.72 -2.14 -8.84
C HIS A 132 -3.96 -1.32 -8.49
N LEU A 133 -4.52 -0.63 -9.48
CA LEU A 133 -5.79 0.05 -9.32
C LEU A 133 -6.76 -0.50 -10.34
N PHE A 134 -7.92 -0.91 -9.85
CA PHE A 134 -9.07 -1.24 -10.64
C PHE A 134 -10.18 -0.29 -10.25
N LEU A 135 -10.82 0.32 -11.25
CA LEU A 135 -12.07 1.04 -11.09
C LEU A 135 -13.09 0.36 -11.99
N GLY A 136 -14.31 0.18 -11.49
CA GLY A 136 -15.37 -0.44 -12.25
C GLY A 136 -16.73 0.21 -12.01
N HIS A 137 -17.56 0.18 -13.05
CA HIS A 137 -18.96 0.58 -13.00
C HIS A 137 -19.81 -0.62 -13.42
N ALA A 138 -20.60 -1.11 -12.48
CA ALA A 138 -21.34 -2.35 -12.64
C ALA A 138 -22.69 -2.15 -13.35
N SER A 139 -23.23 -3.24 -13.88
CA SER A 139 -24.56 -3.29 -14.51
C SER A 139 -25.71 -2.91 -13.58
N ASP A 140 -25.50 -3.00 -12.26
CA ASP A 140 -26.45 -2.55 -11.24
C ASP A 140 -26.32 -1.04 -10.90
N GLY A 141 -25.45 -0.31 -11.59
CA GLY A 141 -25.22 1.12 -11.43
C GLY A 141 -24.28 1.51 -10.28
N ARG A 142 -23.71 0.54 -9.57
CA ARG A 142 -22.76 0.80 -8.48
C ARG A 142 -21.33 0.91 -8.99
N TRP A 143 -20.54 1.72 -8.28
CA TRP A 143 -19.12 1.91 -8.56
C TRP A 143 -18.29 1.09 -7.59
N PHE A 144 -17.28 0.40 -8.13
CA PHE A 144 -16.40 -0.46 -7.36
C PHE A 144 -14.94 -0.12 -7.62
N TYR A 145 -14.11 -0.30 -6.60
CA TYR A 145 -12.66 -0.25 -6.74
C TYR A 145 -12.00 -1.41 -6.03
N THR A 146 -10.84 -1.85 -6.52
CA THR A 146 -9.98 -2.78 -5.79
C THR A 146 -8.52 -2.50 -6.06
N THR A 147 -7.67 -2.78 -5.06
CA THR A 147 -6.21 -2.75 -5.21
C THR A 147 -5.61 -4.14 -5.40
N TYR A 148 -6.46 -5.15 -5.64
CA TYR A 148 -6.07 -6.53 -5.87
C TYR A 148 -5.33 -6.67 -7.20
N HIS A 149 -4.40 -7.62 -7.28
CA HIS A 149 -3.58 -7.83 -8.46
C HIS A 149 -4.41 -8.42 -9.62
N PHE A 150 -4.90 -7.55 -10.49
CA PHE A 150 -5.87 -7.88 -11.53
C PHE A 150 -5.33 -8.84 -12.61
N CYS A 151 -4.02 -8.89 -12.86
CA CYS A 151 -3.46 -9.77 -13.89
C CYS A 151 -3.59 -11.26 -13.56
N ILE A 152 -3.85 -11.64 -12.30
CA ILE A 152 -4.12 -13.02 -11.89
C ILE A 152 -5.52 -13.47 -12.33
N MET A 153 -6.45 -12.54 -12.59
CA MET A 153 -7.86 -12.85 -12.87
C MET A 153 -8.06 -13.56 -14.21
N ARG A 154 -7.17 -13.32 -15.18
CA ARG A 154 -7.22 -13.95 -16.52
C ARG A 154 -7.01 -15.47 -16.51
N GLY A 155 -6.69 -16.07 -15.36
CA GLY A 155 -6.57 -17.51 -15.19
C GLY A 155 -7.57 -18.15 -14.22
N LEU A 156 -8.47 -17.36 -13.63
CA LEU A 156 -9.43 -17.81 -12.63
C LEU A 156 -10.83 -17.99 -13.22
N ASP A 157 -11.64 -18.80 -12.55
CA ASP A 157 -13.05 -18.98 -12.91
C ASP A 157 -13.83 -17.66 -12.78
N ALA A 158 -14.83 -17.52 -13.65
CA ALA A 158 -15.72 -16.37 -13.65
C ALA A 158 -16.57 -16.34 -12.37
N PRO A 159 -16.65 -15.20 -11.67
CA PRO A 159 -17.57 -15.04 -10.56
C PRO A 159 -19.01 -15.26 -11.00
N GLY A 160 -19.82 -15.83 -10.11
CA GLY A 160 -21.23 -16.05 -10.33
C GLY A 160 -22.08 -14.79 -10.25
N SER A 161 -21.56 -13.70 -9.67
CA SER A 161 -22.25 -12.41 -9.52
C SER A 161 -21.27 -11.29 -9.17
N ILE A 162 -21.74 -10.04 -9.23
CA ILE A 162 -21.04 -8.87 -8.69
C ILE A 162 -20.77 -9.05 -7.19
N ALA A 163 -21.73 -9.60 -6.44
CA ALA A 163 -21.56 -9.86 -5.01
C ALA A 163 -20.39 -10.83 -4.75
N GLU A 164 -20.31 -11.91 -5.53
CA GLU A 164 -19.19 -12.85 -5.45
C GLU A 164 -17.88 -12.18 -5.87
N PHE A 165 -17.87 -11.42 -6.96
CA PHE A 165 -16.71 -10.66 -7.42
C PHE A 165 -16.18 -9.75 -6.31
N THR A 166 -17.05 -8.99 -5.63
CA THR A 166 -16.62 -8.08 -4.57
C THR A 166 -15.96 -8.79 -3.39
N LYS A 167 -16.45 -9.98 -3.06
CA LYS A 167 -15.88 -10.82 -2.00
C LYS A 167 -14.55 -11.44 -2.41
N THR A 168 -14.49 -12.04 -3.60
CA THR A 168 -13.30 -12.77 -4.09
C THR A 168 -12.13 -11.83 -4.38
N TYR A 169 -12.41 -10.64 -4.90
CA TYR A 169 -11.39 -9.68 -5.32
C TYR A 169 -11.30 -8.45 -4.41
N PHE A 170 -11.86 -8.53 -3.20
CA PHE A 170 -11.85 -7.47 -2.20
C PHE A 170 -12.28 -6.11 -2.78
N ALA A 171 -13.28 -6.11 -3.67
CA ALA A 171 -13.77 -4.87 -4.25
C ALA A 171 -14.66 -4.14 -3.24
N ARG A 172 -14.49 -2.82 -3.18
CA ARG A 172 -15.26 -1.94 -2.30
C ARG A 172 -16.08 -0.98 -3.12
N GLU A 173 -17.27 -0.67 -2.61
CA GLU A 173 -18.15 0.32 -3.22
C GLU A 173 -17.63 1.73 -2.95
N PHE A 174 -17.80 2.63 -3.91
CA PHE A 174 -17.56 4.06 -3.74
C PHE A 174 -18.57 4.88 -4.56
N ASP A 175 -18.51 6.21 -4.45
CA ASP A 175 -19.47 7.15 -5.05
C ASP A 175 -19.12 7.57 -6.50
N GLY A 176 -18.08 6.98 -7.10
CA GLY A 176 -17.60 7.35 -8.43
C GLY A 176 -16.86 8.71 -8.49
N LYS A 177 -16.59 9.36 -7.35
CA LYS A 177 -16.02 10.72 -7.30
C LYS A 177 -14.97 10.93 -6.21
N SER A 178 -15.11 10.26 -5.09
CA SER A 178 -14.24 10.37 -3.91
C SER A 178 -12.91 9.68 -4.14
N ASP A 179 -11.90 10.17 -3.41
CA ASP A 179 -10.55 9.60 -3.35
C ASP A 179 -10.48 8.34 -2.48
N VAL A 180 -11.62 7.87 -1.93
CA VAL A 180 -11.71 6.61 -1.17
C VAL A 180 -11.25 5.44 -2.05
N CYS A 181 -11.46 5.51 -3.37
CA CYS A 181 -11.01 4.49 -4.31
C CYS A 181 -9.48 4.35 -4.42
N LEU A 182 -8.71 5.23 -3.75
CA LEU A 182 -7.25 5.16 -3.69
C LEU A 182 -6.74 4.35 -2.49
N GLN A 183 -7.63 3.91 -1.60
CA GLN A 183 -7.27 3.15 -0.41
C GLN A 183 -6.99 1.68 -0.73
N HIS A 184 -6.13 1.06 0.07
CA HIS A 184 -5.83 -0.36 -0.05
C HIS A 184 -7.04 -1.22 0.34
N THR A 185 -7.35 -2.28 -0.40
CA THR A 185 -8.57 -3.07 -0.19
C THR A 185 -8.37 -4.47 0.37
N TRP A 186 -7.22 -5.10 0.17
CA TRP A 186 -6.94 -6.49 0.58
C TRP A 186 -6.15 -6.57 1.91
N PRO A 187 -6.14 -7.73 2.61
CA PRO A 187 -5.50 -7.89 3.92
C PRO A 187 -3.98 -7.97 3.91
#